data_AF-A0A482WXZ5-F1
#
_entry.id   AF-A0A482WXZ5-F1
#
_cell.length_a   1.000
_cell.length_b   1.000
_cell.length_c   1.000
_cell.angle_alpha   90.00
_cell.angle_beta   90.00
_cell.angle_gamma   90.00
#
_symmetry.space_group_name_H-M   'P 1'
#
loop_
_entity.id
_entity.type
_entity.pdbx_description
1 polymer ?
#
loop_
_entity_poly.entity_id
_entity_poly.type
_entity_poly.pdbx_seq_one_letter_code
_entity_poly.pdbx_strand_id
1 'polypeptide(L)'
;MYVHFYYYWYIYFLILQVLPARIQEWKLTTCVAEEINKRELENVRKQQQEIRRVLQELDKRHKELDLVIERSKRTTIDMSEPMDQDQDTMETEMNMSCVTCGYEIHSRTAIRHMERCFNKHESQASFGSVYKTRVEGNQLFCDVFNAQNGTYCKRLRVLCPEHGKDPKVGDQEVCGCPLVTNVFDLTGEFCRVAKKECIRHYCWEKLRRAEIDMEIVRQWLKIDELIEQERQIRQRMTDRAGVLALMLHSTYNHELMEEMAANNSATQSEASAALTNGSSVS
;
A
#
# COMPACT_ATOMS: atom_id res chain seq x y z
N MET A 1 -44.74 22.58 29.56
CA MET A 1 -43.69 21.69 30.09
C MET A 1 -44.11 20.22 30.16
N TYR A 2 -45.31 19.87 30.62
CA TYR A 2 -45.74 18.46 30.73
C TYR A 2 -45.81 17.69 29.40
N VAL A 3 -46.33 18.30 28.33
CA VAL A 3 -46.44 17.65 27.01
C VAL A 3 -45.08 17.18 26.48
N HIS A 4 -44.04 18.01 26.65
CA HIS A 4 -42.67 17.68 26.25
C HIS A 4 -42.11 16.48 27.03
N PHE A 5 -42.41 16.40 28.33
CA PHE A 5 -42.03 15.26 29.17
C PHE A 5 -42.75 13.97 28.77
N TYR A 6 -44.03 14.04 28.41
CA TYR A 6 -44.79 12.89 27.92
C TYR A 6 -44.28 12.38 26.57
N TYR A 7 -43.90 13.26 25.64
CA TYR A 7 -43.29 12.84 24.37
C TYR A 7 -41.94 12.16 24.58
N TYR A 8 -41.07 12.73 25.41
CA TYR A 8 -39.78 12.11 25.72
C TYR A 8 -39.96 10.77 26.45
N TRP A 9 -40.89 10.70 27.39
CA TRP A 9 -41.19 9.47 28.11
C TRP A 9 -41.79 8.38 27.20
N TYR A 10 -42.68 8.75 26.28
CA TYR A 10 -43.28 7.84 25.32
C TYR A 10 -42.26 7.30 24.30
N ILE A 11 -41.39 8.17 23.77
CA ILE A 11 -40.30 7.76 22.89
C ILE A 11 -39.33 6.83 23.63
N TYR A 12 -38.96 7.17 24.87
CA TYR A 12 -38.08 6.36 25.69
C TYR A 12 -38.67 4.98 26.01
N PHE A 13 -39.96 4.94 26.35
CA PHE A 13 -40.70 3.70 26.62
C PHE A 13 -40.80 2.82 25.36
N LEU A 14 -41.11 3.42 24.21
CA LEU A 14 -41.18 2.70 22.93
C LEU A 14 -39.83 2.09 22.55
N ILE A 15 -38.72 2.83 22.72
CA ILE A 15 -37.37 2.32 22.46
C ILE A 15 -37.05 1.14 23.39
N LEU A 16 -37.31 1.26 24.69
CA LEU A 16 -37.01 0.18 25.65
C LEU A 16 -37.83 -1.09 25.44
N GLN A 17 -39.06 -0.97 24.93
CA GLN A 17 -39.93 -2.12 24.73
C GLN A 17 -39.70 -2.81 23.37
N VAL A 18 -39.47 -2.04 22.31
CA VAL A 18 -39.37 -2.57 20.94
C VAL A 18 -37.94 -3.00 20.59
N LEU A 19 -36.94 -2.25 21.04
CA LEU A 19 -35.54 -2.49 20.65
C LEU A 19 -35.00 -3.87 21.05
N PRO A 20 -35.25 -4.41 22.26
CA PRO A 20 -34.74 -5.73 22.65
C PRO A 20 -35.29 -6.87 21.78
N ALA A 21 -36.59 -6.82 21.45
CA ALA A 21 -37.23 -7.80 20.58
C ALA A 21 -36.66 -7.73 19.16
N ARG A 22 -36.48 -6.52 18.62
CA ARG A 22 -35.88 -6.32 17.29
C ARG A 22 -34.41 -6.75 17.22
N ILE A 23 -33.63 -6.55 18.28
CA ILE A 23 -32.25 -7.04 18.36
C ILE A 23 -32.22 -8.57 18.36
N GLN A 24 -33.14 -9.24 19.05
CA GLN A 24 -33.23 -10.71 19.05
C GLN A 24 -33.62 -11.24 17.67
N GLU A 25 -34.62 -10.67 17.00
CA GLU A 25 -34.99 -11.00 15.62
C GLU A 25 -33.82 -10.80 14.65
N TRP A 26 -33.09 -9.69 14.78
CA TRP A 26 -31.93 -9.40 13.95
C TRP A 26 -30.78 -10.41 14.15
N LYS A 27 -30.59 -10.89 15.39
CA LYS A 27 -29.60 -11.96 15.66
C LYS A 27 -29.98 -13.31 15.07
N LEU A 28 -31.27 -13.58 14.91
CA LEU A 28 -31.79 -14.82 14.33
C LEU A 28 -31.77 -14.81 12.79
N THR A 29 -31.85 -13.63 12.17
CA THR A 29 -31.91 -13.48 10.71
C THR A 29 -30.52 -13.19 10.13
N THR A 30 -29.89 -14.17 9.50
CA THR A 30 -28.67 -13.92 8.71
C THR A 30 -29.03 -13.18 7.43
N CYS A 31 -28.68 -11.90 7.37
CA CYS A 31 -28.89 -11.11 6.16
C CYS A 31 -27.84 -11.47 5.09
N VAL A 32 -28.27 -11.80 3.87
CA VAL A 32 -27.37 -12.05 2.72
C VAL A 32 -26.41 -10.89 2.49
N ALA A 33 -26.87 -9.65 2.67
CA ALA A 33 -26.02 -8.46 2.56
C ALA A 33 -24.92 -8.41 3.63
N GLU A 34 -25.18 -8.98 4.82
CA GLU A 34 -24.17 -9.07 5.88
C GLU A 34 -23.14 -10.16 5.59
N GLU A 35 -23.55 -11.29 5.00
CA GLU A 35 -22.61 -12.30 4.52
C GLU A 35 -21.70 -11.77 3.41
N ILE A 36 -22.25 -11.01 2.45
CA ILE A 36 -21.47 -10.39 1.39
C ILE A 36 -20.44 -9.42 1.99
N ASN A 37 -20.86 -8.55 2.91
CA ASN A 37 -19.94 -7.63 3.59
C ASN A 37 -18.85 -8.39 4.38
N LYS A 38 -19.17 -9.52 5.03
CA LYS A 38 -18.20 -10.37 5.73
C LYS A 38 -17.17 -10.97 4.76
N ARG A 39 -17.62 -11.50 3.62
CA ARG A 39 -16.72 -12.02 2.57
C ARG A 39 -15.85 -10.92 1.97
N GLU A 40 -16.41 -9.73 1.70
CA GLU A 40 -15.64 -8.56 1.25
C GLU A 40 -14.57 -8.15 2.27
N LEU A 41 -14.94 -8.11 3.56
CA LEU A 41 -14.02 -7.78 4.64
C LEU A 41 -12.87 -8.79 4.75
N GLU A 42 -13.16 -10.08 4.62
CA GLU A 42 -12.14 -11.13 4.57
C GLU A 42 -11.19 -10.97 3.39
N ASN A 43 -11.71 -10.64 2.20
CA ASN A 43 -10.90 -10.41 1.01
C ASN A 43 -9.99 -9.19 1.17
N VAL A 44 -10.52 -8.07 1.69
CA VAL A 44 -9.74 -6.87 1.97
C VAL A 44 -8.63 -7.17 2.99
N ARG A 45 -8.94 -7.93 4.06
CA ARG A 45 -7.93 -8.33 5.05
C ARG A 45 -6.84 -9.24 4.46
N LYS A 46 -7.20 -10.18 3.57
CA LYS A 46 -6.21 -11.00 2.84
C LYS A 46 -5.30 -10.13 1.98
N GLN A 47 -5.85 -9.17 1.25
CA GLN A 47 -5.07 -8.22 0.45
C GLN A 47 -4.14 -7.35 1.30
N GLN A 48 -4.62 -6.85 2.44
CA GLN A 48 -3.78 -6.10 3.39
C GLN A 48 -2.60 -6.94 3.91
N GLN A 49 -2.83 -8.22 4.22
CA GLN A 49 -1.77 -9.12 4.64
C GLN A 49 -0.74 -9.36 3.54
N GLU A 50 -1.19 -9.53 2.30
CA GLU A 50 -0.31 -9.73 1.16
C GLU A 50 0.58 -8.52 0.89
N ILE A 51 0.02 -7.31 0.89
CA ILE A 51 0.82 -6.11 0.70
C ILE A 51 1.82 -5.91 1.85
N ARG A 52 1.46 -6.24 3.09
CA ARG A 52 2.41 -6.23 4.21
C ARG A 52 3.58 -7.20 3.99
N ARG A 53 3.34 -8.38 3.39
CA ARG A 53 4.42 -9.30 3.00
C ARG A 53 5.30 -8.71 1.90
N VAL A 54 4.69 -8.11 0.89
CA VAL A 54 5.43 -7.43 -0.19
C VAL A 54 6.29 -6.28 0.35
N LEU A 55 5.77 -5.48 1.29
CA LEU A 55 6.56 -4.44 1.95
C LEU A 55 7.78 -5.01 2.70
N GLN A 56 7.61 -6.12 3.43
CA GLN A 56 8.72 -6.80 4.10
C GLN A 56 9.76 -7.34 3.11
N GLU A 57 9.31 -7.86 1.96
CA GLU A 57 10.18 -8.31 0.86
C GLU A 57 10.99 -7.14 0.28
N LEU A 58 10.34 -5.99 0.04
CA LEU A 58 11.00 -4.78 -0.45
C LEU A 58 12.02 -4.23 0.54
N ASP A 59 11.72 -4.26 1.84
CA ASP A 59 12.68 -3.88 2.89
C ASP A 59 13.91 -4.80 2.92
N LYS A 60 13.74 -6.10 2.66
CA LYS A 60 14.88 -7.04 2.52
C LYS A 60 15.72 -6.69 1.30
N ARG A 61 15.08 -6.47 0.14
CA ARG A 61 15.78 -6.09 -1.09
C ARG A 61 16.54 -4.77 -0.94
N HIS A 62 16.00 -3.80 -0.22
CA HIS A 62 16.70 -2.55 0.09
C HIS A 62 17.99 -2.83 0.90
N LYS A 63 17.91 -3.68 1.93
CA LYS A 63 19.08 -4.05 2.75
C LYS A 63 20.11 -4.86 1.96
N GLU A 64 19.67 -5.79 1.11
CA GLU A 64 20.55 -6.57 0.23
C GLU A 64 21.31 -5.66 -0.74
N LEU A 65 20.63 -4.66 -1.30
CA LEU A 65 21.25 -3.67 -2.18
C LEU A 65 22.31 -2.84 -1.43
N ASP A 66 22.03 -2.41 -0.20
CA ASP A 66 23.02 -1.71 0.61
C ASP A 66 24.25 -2.60 0.93
N LEU A 67 24.04 -3.89 1.20
CA LEU A 67 25.13 -4.85 1.40
C LEU A 67 25.99 -5.05 0.14
N VAL A 68 25.36 -5.10 -1.04
CA VAL A 68 26.07 -5.17 -2.32
C VAL A 68 26.93 -3.92 -2.53
N ILE A 69 26.38 -2.75 -2.23
CA ILE A 69 27.09 -1.47 -2.35
C ILE A 69 28.23 -1.36 -1.34
N GLU A 70 28.06 -1.88 -0.12
CA GLU A 70 29.17 -1.94 0.83
C GLU A 70 30.26 -2.91 0.38
N ARG A 71 29.89 -4.07 -0.20
CA ARG A 71 30.85 -5.04 -0.73
C ARG A 71 31.65 -4.45 -1.89
N SER A 72 30.99 -3.75 -2.81
CA SER A 72 31.67 -3.11 -3.93
C SER A 72 32.65 -2.04 -3.47
N LYS A 73 32.27 -1.19 -2.51
CA LYS A 73 33.16 -0.15 -1.94
C LYS A 73 34.43 -0.70 -1.28
N ARG A 74 34.42 -1.94 -0.81
CA ARG A 74 35.59 -2.62 -0.22
C ARG A 74 36.50 -3.27 -1.26
N THR A 75 36.05 -3.34 -2.51
CA THR A 75 36.79 -3.96 -3.61
C THR A 75 37.60 -2.89 -4.35
N THR A 76 38.86 -3.19 -4.65
CA THR A 76 39.74 -2.26 -5.37
C THR A 76 39.44 -2.26 -6.87
N ILE A 77 39.65 -1.12 -7.52
CA ILE A 77 39.50 -1.00 -8.98
C ILE A 77 40.47 -1.93 -9.67
N ASP A 78 39.96 -2.67 -10.66
CA ASP A 78 40.78 -3.45 -11.55
C ASP A 78 41.24 -2.54 -12.70
N MET A 79 42.52 -2.20 -12.70
CA MET A 79 43.15 -1.38 -13.74
C MET A 79 43.42 -2.19 -15.04
N SER A 80 43.06 -3.48 -15.05
CA SER A 80 43.36 -4.42 -16.14
C SER A 80 42.17 -4.77 -17.04
N GLU A 81 40.94 -4.34 -16.71
CA GLU A 81 39.85 -4.40 -17.68
C GLU A 81 40.15 -3.36 -18.77
N PRO A 82 40.33 -3.78 -20.04
CA PRO A 82 40.55 -2.83 -21.11
C PRO A 82 39.36 -1.87 -21.10
N MET A 83 39.67 -0.58 -20.97
CA MET A 83 38.78 0.48 -21.43
C MET A 83 38.23 0.02 -22.78
N ASP A 84 36.92 0.14 -23.03
CA ASP A 84 36.28 -0.17 -24.32
C ASP A 84 36.90 0.70 -25.45
N GLN A 85 38.15 0.41 -25.82
CA GLN A 85 38.98 1.05 -26.85
C GLN A 85 39.05 0.16 -28.10
N ASP A 86 38.63 -1.11 -28.03
CA ASP A 86 38.76 -2.07 -29.14
C ASP A 86 37.45 -2.33 -29.91
N GLN A 87 36.54 -1.34 -29.97
CA GLN A 87 35.47 -1.28 -30.98
C GLN A 87 35.48 0.03 -31.79
N ASP A 88 36.63 0.69 -31.86
CA ASP A 88 36.83 1.98 -32.53
C ASP A 88 37.01 1.89 -34.07
N THR A 89 36.38 0.92 -34.75
CA THR A 89 36.40 0.92 -36.23
C THR A 89 35.05 0.50 -36.83
N MET A 90 34.02 1.37 -36.71
CA MET A 90 32.99 1.65 -37.74
C MET A 90 31.63 2.16 -37.21
N GLU A 91 31.39 2.34 -35.91
CA GLU A 91 30.14 2.97 -35.44
C GLU A 91 30.25 4.50 -35.39
N THR A 92 30.17 5.07 -36.58
CA THR A 92 29.98 6.48 -36.90
C THR A 92 28.87 7.12 -36.06
N GLU A 93 29.22 8.09 -35.21
CA GLU A 93 28.47 9.31 -34.90
C GLU A 93 26.92 9.19 -34.84
N MET A 94 26.38 8.26 -34.05
CA MET A 94 24.93 8.26 -33.80
C MET A 94 24.58 9.33 -32.76
N ASN A 95 24.37 10.55 -33.23
CA ASN A 95 23.83 11.65 -32.43
C ASN A 95 22.31 11.48 -32.32
N MET A 96 21.79 11.65 -31.11
CA MET A 96 20.37 11.52 -30.79
C MET A 96 19.86 12.81 -30.16
N SER A 97 18.61 13.19 -30.45
CA SER A 97 18.00 14.37 -29.84
C SER A 97 17.50 14.07 -28.42
N CYS A 98 17.71 15.02 -27.51
CA CYS A 98 17.11 14.98 -26.19
C CYS A 98 15.60 15.18 -26.28
N VAL A 99 14.80 14.27 -25.73
CA VAL A 99 13.33 14.43 -25.69
C VAL A 99 12.91 15.63 -24.82
N THR A 100 13.71 16.00 -23.82
CA THR A 100 13.37 17.05 -22.85
C THR A 100 13.81 18.45 -23.29
N CYS A 101 14.96 18.60 -23.96
CA CYS A 101 15.47 19.92 -24.38
C CYS A 101 15.67 20.10 -25.89
N GLY A 102 15.46 19.05 -26.69
CA GLY A 102 15.62 19.08 -28.14
C GLY A 102 17.06 19.15 -28.64
N TYR A 103 18.06 19.20 -27.75
CA TYR A 103 19.47 19.30 -28.13
C TYR A 103 20.02 17.98 -28.67
N GLU A 104 20.91 18.03 -29.66
CA GLU A 104 21.59 16.86 -30.22
C GLU A 104 22.74 16.42 -29.30
N ILE A 105 22.71 15.15 -28.89
CA ILE A 105 23.65 14.57 -27.93
C ILE A 105 24.30 13.33 -28.55
N HIS A 106 25.59 13.16 -28.29
CA HIS A 106 26.33 11.96 -28.67
C HIS A 106 25.83 10.74 -27.87
N SER A 107 25.59 9.60 -28.54
CA SER A 107 25.12 8.33 -27.94
C SER A 107 25.84 7.96 -26.63
N ARG A 108 27.18 8.01 -26.62
CA ARG A 108 28.01 7.73 -25.42
C ARG A 108 27.73 8.64 -24.21
N THR A 109 27.25 9.87 -24.39
CA THR A 109 26.96 10.82 -23.29
C THR A 109 25.47 11.08 -23.06
N ALA A 110 24.61 10.43 -23.86
CA ALA A 110 23.17 10.62 -23.83
C ALA A 110 22.56 10.44 -22.44
N ILE A 111 22.93 9.37 -21.72
CA ILE A 111 22.40 9.06 -20.37
C ILE A 111 22.76 10.17 -19.37
N ARG A 112 23.99 10.68 -19.41
CA ARG A 112 24.45 11.76 -18.52
C ARG A 112 23.74 13.08 -18.82
N HIS A 113 23.53 13.38 -20.10
CA HIS A 113 22.77 14.56 -20.48
C HIS A 113 21.30 14.43 -20.05
N MET A 114 20.65 13.29 -20.31
CA MET A 114 19.25 13.05 -19.95
C MET A 114 19.01 13.25 -18.46
N GLU A 115 19.88 12.72 -17.59
CA GLU A 115 19.79 12.93 -16.13
C GLU A 115 19.94 14.42 -15.76
N ARG A 116 20.94 15.12 -16.30
CA ARG A 116 21.15 16.55 -16.01
C ARG A 116 20.01 17.42 -16.52
N CYS A 117 19.51 17.12 -17.72
CA CYS A 117 18.38 17.83 -18.31
C CYS A 117 17.11 17.58 -17.51
N PHE A 118 16.87 16.33 -17.09
CA PHE A 118 15.75 15.97 -16.23
C PHE A 118 15.83 16.70 -14.90
N ASN A 119 16.97 16.69 -14.20
CA ASN A 119 17.15 17.42 -12.94
C ASN A 119 16.91 18.93 -13.10
N LYS A 120 17.37 19.53 -14.20
CA LYS A 120 17.14 20.96 -14.51
C LYS A 120 15.68 21.29 -14.79
N HIS A 121 14.94 20.38 -15.41
CA HIS A 121 13.53 20.58 -15.69
C HIS A 121 12.70 20.32 -14.42
N GLU A 122 13.03 19.27 -13.67
CA GLU A 122 12.32 18.91 -12.45
C GLU A 122 12.53 19.97 -11.35
N SER A 123 13.72 20.56 -11.20
CA SER A 123 13.97 21.62 -10.21
C SER A 123 13.09 22.86 -10.38
N GLN A 124 12.55 23.12 -11.58
CA GLN A 124 11.65 24.25 -11.84
C GLN A 124 10.25 24.07 -11.25
N ALA A 125 9.83 22.83 -10.96
CA ALA A 125 8.52 22.54 -10.38
C ALA A 125 8.63 22.32 -8.86
N SER A 126 8.04 23.18 -8.04
CA SER A 126 8.03 22.98 -6.59
C SER A 126 6.99 21.92 -6.19
N PHE A 127 7.47 20.77 -5.73
CA PHE A 127 6.63 19.71 -5.17
C PHE A 127 6.74 19.73 -3.65
N GLY A 128 5.70 20.22 -2.98
CA GLY A 128 5.66 20.25 -1.53
C GLY A 128 4.25 20.32 -0.96
N SER A 129 4.14 19.98 0.31
CA SER A 129 2.90 20.12 1.08
C SER A 129 3.17 20.80 2.42
N VAL A 130 2.12 21.35 3.04
CA VAL A 130 2.19 22.04 4.34
C VAL A 130 2.54 21.07 5.49
N TYR A 131 2.26 19.78 5.33
CA TYR A 131 2.46 18.76 6.38
C TYR A 131 3.70 17.90 6.11
N LYS A 132 4.41 17.51 7.19
CA LYS A 132 5.50 16.52 7.17
C LYS A 132 4.93 15.10 7.06
N THR A 133 5.51 14.21 6.25
CA THR A 133 4.99 12.85 6.15
C THR A 133 5.44 12.08 7.39
N ARG A 134 4.48 11.64 8.21
CA ARG A 134 4.76 10.71 9.32
C ARG A 134 4.55 9.29 8.80
N VAL A 135 5.52 8.76 8.07
CA VAL A 135 5.58 7.31 7.82
C VAL A 135 6.46 6.71 8.90
N GLU A 136 5.95 5.72 9.64
CA GLU A 136 6.76 4.97 10.60
C GLU A 136 7.85 4.19 9.84
N GLY A 137 9.12 4.57 10.02
CA GLY A 137 10.27 3.88 9.42
C GLY A 137 11.22 4.77 8.62
N ASN A 138 11.77 4.20 7.54
CA ASN A 138 12.71 4.87 6.64
C ASN A 138 12.06 6.08 5.97
N GLN A 139 12.72 7.24 6.04
CA GLN A 139 12.20 8.47 5.45
C GLN A 139 12.41 8.47 3.94
N LEU A 140 11.42 7.94 3.21
CA LEU A 140 11.38 7.84 1.74
C LEU A 140 11.32 9.21 1.05
N PHE A 141 10.69 10.18 1.72
CA PHE A 141 10.58 11.55 1.23
C PHE A 141 11.64 12.45 1.84
N CYS A 142 12.03 13.48 1.10
CA CYS A 142 13.03 14.46 1.55
C CYS A 142 12.57 15.26 2.78
N ASP A 143 11.32 15.71 2.82
CA ASP A 143 10.69 16.45 3.92
C ASP A 143 11.53 17.62 4.49
N VAL A 144 12.43 18.19 3.69
CA VAL A 144 13.15 19.42 4.05
C VAL A 144 12.19 20.59 3.94
N PHE A 145 12.12 21.39 5.00
CA PHE A 145 11.26 22.56 5.07
C PHE A 145 11.86 23.69 4.23
N ASN A 146 11.12 24.17 3.24
CA ASN A 146 11.49 25.39 2.53
C ASN A 146 10.81 26.59 3.19
N ALA A 147 11.60 27.44 3.85
CA ALA A 147 11.13 28.64 4.53
C ALA A 147 10.51 29.69 3.59
N GLN A 148 10.88 29.69 2.30
CA GLN A 148 10.35 30.65 1.31
C GLN A 148 8.92 30.34 0.91
N ASN A 149 8.57 29.05 0.80
CA ASN A 149 7.24 28.61 0.34
C ASN A 149 6.36 28.10 1.49
N GLY A 150 6.90 27.92 2.70
CA GLY A 150 6.17 27.35 3.84
C GLY A 150 5.77 25.89 3.66
N THR A 151 6.43 25.17 2.75
CA THR A 151 6.11 23.79 2.36
C THR A 151 7.28 22.84 2.60
N TYR A 152 6.99 21.59 2.96
CA TYR A 152 7.95 20.49 3.01
C TYR A 152 8.11 19.82 1.65
N CYS A 153 9.35 19.51 1.26
CA CYS A 153 9.63 18.82 -0.01
C CYS A 153 9.10 17.37 0.01
N LYS A 154 8.20 17.03 -0.92
CA LYS A 154 7.62 15.67 -1.06
C LYS A 154 8.26 14.82 -2.15
N ARG A 155 9.42 15.23 -2.65
CA ARG A 155 10.18 14.39 -3.57
C ARG A 155 10.80 13.21 -2.83
N LEU A 156 10.95 12.09 -3.54
CA LEU A 156 11.73 10.98 -3.05
C LEU A 156 13.13 11.45 -2.67
N ARG A 157 13.59 11.04 -1.50
CA ARG A 157 14.87 11.48 -0.92
C ARG A 157 16.04 11.18 -1.86
N VAL A 158 16.01 10.02 -2.52
CA VAL A 158 17.05 9.55 -3.43
C VAL A 158 17.07 10.32 -4.75
N LEU A 159 15.95 10.87 -5.21
CA LEU A 159 15.84 11.60 -6.48
C LEU A 159 15.78 13.12 -6.33
N CYS A 160 15.65 13.64 -5.11
CA CYS A 160 15.45 15.08 -4.90
C CYS A 160 16.66 15.89 -5.44
N PRO A 161 16.48 16.73 -6.48
CA PRO A 161 17.58 17.50 -7.06
C PRO A 161 18.01 18.67 -6.17
N GLU A 162 17.13 19.15 -5.30
CA GLU A 162 17.36 20.31 -4.42
C GLU A 162 18.09 19.95 -3.12
N HIS A 163 17.79 18.77 -2.57
CA HIS A 163 18.20 18.39 -1.20
C HIS A 163 18.82 16.99 -1.12
N GLY A 164 18.93 16.29 -2.24
CA GLY A 164 19.64 15.03 -2.34
C GLY A 164 21.13 15.26 -2.16
N LYS A 165 21.69 14.83 -1.01
CA LYS A 165 23.14 14.74 -0.84
C LYS A 165 23.61 13.48 -1.55
N ASP A 166 24.02 13.62 -2.80
CA ASP A 166 24.77 12.55 -3.47
C ASP A 166 26.08 12.33 -2.68
N PRO A 167 26.36 11.09 -2.23
CA PRO A 167 27.61 10.81 -1.51
C PRO A 167 28.78 11.11 -2.45
N LYS A 168 29.77 11.85 -1.93
CA LYS A 168 30.99 12.17 -2.69
C LYS A 168 31.68 10.86 -3.07
N VAL A 169 31.64 10.55 -4.36
CA VAL A 169 32.29 9.36 -4.92
C VAL A 169 33.80 9.54 -4.84
N GLY A 170 34.47 8.67 -4.07
CA GLY A 170 35.93 8.61 -4.05
C GLY A 170 36.51 8.17 -5.39
N ASP A 171 37.73 8.63 -5.71
CA ASP A 171 38.42 8.29 -6.97
C ASP A 171 38.71 6.78 -7.12
N GLN A 172 38.71 6.04 -6.00
CA GLN A 172 38.93 4.59 -5.94
C GLN A 172 37.63 3.76 -5.85
N GLU A 173 36.45 4.37 -5.96
CA GLU A 173 35.19 3.61 -5.93
C GLU A 173 34.94 2.90 -7.27
N VAL A 174 34.83 1.57 -7.21
CA VAL A 174 34.33 0.76 -8.31
C VAL A 174 32.84 1.01 -8.54
N CYS A 175 32.41 0.84 -9.79
CA CYS A 175 31.01 0.90 -10.17
C CYS A 175 30.17 -0.06 -9.32
N GLY A 176 30.62 -1.30 -9.14
CA GLY A 176 29.97 -2.24 -8.23
C GLY A 176 28.61 -2.76 -8.68
N CYS A 177 28.18 -2.44 -9.91
CA CYS A 177 26.93 -2.97 -10.46
C CYS A 177 27.07 -4.49 -10.59
N PRO A 178 26.16 -5.29 -9.99
CA PRO A 178 26.18 -6.73 -10.16
C PRO A 178 25.99 -7.04 -11.65
N LEU A 179 26.97 -7.71 -12.25
CA LEU A 179 26.87 -8.18 -13.62
C LEU A 179 25.83 -9.30 -13.64
N VAL A 180 25.02 -9.30 -14.69
CA VAL A 180 23.97 -10.29 -14.87
C VAL A 180 24.25 -11.01 -16.18
N THR A 181 24.40 -12.32 -16.14
CA THR A 181 24.36 -13.14 -17.36
C THR A 181 22.91 -13.43 -17.71
N ASN A 182 22.53 -13.25 -18.97
CA ASN A 182 21.18 -13.52 -19.47
C ASN A 182 20.06 -12.75 -18.74
N VAL A 183 20.31 -11.50 -18.35
CA VAL A 183 19.29 -10.53 -17.86
C VAL A 183 18.60 -10.91 -16.53
N PHE A 184 18.74 -12.14 -16.04
CA PHE A 184 18.06 -12.64 -14.84
C PHE A 184 18.97 -13.33 -13.81
N ASP A 185 20.15 -13.83 -14.20
CA ASP A 185 21.03 -14.58 -13.29
C ASP A 185 22.18 -13.71 -12.76
N LEU A 186 22.19 -13.46 -11.45
CA LEU A 186 23.26 -12.77 -10.74
C LEU A 186 24.52 -13.65 -10.77
N THR A 187 25.54 -13.30 -11.56
CA THR A 187 26.78 -14.07 -11.64
C THR A 187 27.65 -13.96 -10.38
N GLY A 188 27.29 -13.07 -9.45
CA GLY A 188 28.09 -12.76 -8.27
C GLY A 188 29.34 -11.91 -8.60
N GLU A 189 29.52 -11.55 -9.86
CA GLU A 189 30.58 -10.65 -10.32
C GLU A 189 30.08 -9.21 -10.33
N PHE A 190 30.99 -8.27 -10.05
CA PHE A 190 30.70 -6.83 -10.00
C PHE A 190 31.49 -6.09 -11.07
N CYS A 191 30.90 -5.07 -11.67
CA CYS A 191 31.60 -4.15 -12.56
C CYS A 191 32.75 -3.46 -11.80
N ARG A 192 34.00 -3.73 -12.20
CA ARG A 192 35.21 -3.22 -11.54
C ARG A 192 35.71 -1.89 -12.10
N VAL A 193 35.09 -1.39 -13.17
CA VAL A 193 35.39 -0.07 -13.75
C VAL A 193 35.17 1.04 -12.72
N ALA A 194 36.00 2.07 -12.77
CA ALA A 194 35.84 3.26 -11.93
C ALA A 194 34.44 3.88 -12.09
N LYS A 195 33.80 4.22 -10.97
CA LYS A 195 32.43 4.77 -10.94
C LYS A 195 32.27 6.08 -11.75
N LYS A 196 33.35 6.84 -11.93
CA LYS A 196 33.38 8.07 -12.74
C LYS A 196 33.41 7.81 -14.24
N GLU A 197 34.02 6.71 -14.65
CA GLU A 197 34.30 6.39 -16.06
C GLU A 197 33.31 5.38 -16.64
N CYS A 198 32.56 4.68 -15.78
CA CYS A 198 31.55 3.73 -16.21
C CYS A 198 30.35 4.42 -16.89
N ILE A 199 30.28 4.32 -18.22
CA ILE A 199 29.17 4.83 -19.05
C ILE A 199 27.96 3.90 -19.01
N ARG A 200 28.19 2.58 -18.95
CA ARG A 200 27.13 1.54 -18.98
C ARG A 200 26.20 1.61 -17.77
N HIS A 201 26.73 1.92 -16.59
CA HIS A 201 26.00 1.92 -15.31
C HIS A 201 26.09 3.26 -14.60
N TYR A 202 25.79 4.34 -15.31
CA TYR A 202 25.79 5.69 -14.73
C TYR A 202 24.69 5.83 -13.65
N CYS A 203 25.06 6.22 -12.44
CA CYS A 203 24.15 6.41 -11.29
C CYS A 203 23.24 5.20 -10.95
N TRP A 204 23.64 3.96 -11.28
CA TRP A 204 22.80 2.77 -11.09
C TRP A 204 22.35 2.57 -9.63
N GLU A 205 23.20 2.88 -8.65
CA GLU A 205 22.84 2.78 -7.22
C GLU A 205 21.66 3.68 -6.86
N LYS A 206 21.64 4.91 -7.40
CA LYS A 206 20.60 5.90 -7.18
C LYS A 206 19.30 5.45 -7.85
N LEU A 207 19.40 4.94 -9.07
CA LEU A 207 18.26 4.43 -9.83
C LEU A 207 17.63 3.19 -9.18
N ARG A 208 18.44 2.22 -8.73
CA ARG A 208 17.93 1.02 -8.06
C ARG A 208 17.32 1.30 -6.70
N ARG A 209 17.91 2.21 -5.90
CA ARG A 209 17.27 2.68 -4.67
C ARG A 209 15.94 3.38 -4.97
N ALA A 210 15.91 4.25 -5.97
CA ALA A 210 14.69 4.95 -6.36
C ALA A 210 13.60 4.00 -6.86
N GLU A 211 13.95 2.94 -7.59
CA GLU A 211 13.02 1.89 -8.04
C GLU A 211 12.36 1.18 -6.85
N ILE A 212 13.16 0.76 -5.86
CA ILE A 212 12.65 0.12 -4.64
C ILE A 212 11.78 1.10 -3.85
N ASP A 213 12.23 2.33 -3.65
CA ASP A 213 11.48 3.37 -2.92
C ASP A 213 10.14 3.68 -3.60
N MET A 214 10.11 3.77 -4.93
CA MET A 214 8.87 3.97 -5.70
C MET A 214 7.89 2.82 -5.50
N GLU A 215 8.38 1.59 -5.48
CA GLU A 215 7.53 0.42 -5.25
C GLU A 215 6.98 0.41 -3.83
N ILE A 216 7.81 0.73 -2.83
CA ILE A 216 7.35 0.88 -1.44
C ILE A 216 6.23 1.93 -1.34
N VAL A 217 6.39 3.10 -1.97
CA VAL A 217 5.36 4.15 -1.97
C VAL A 217 4.06 3.65 -2.63
N ARG A 218 4.12 2.92 -3.75
CA ARG A 218 2.93 2.33 -4.39
C ARG A 218 2.20 1.37 -3.45
N GLN A 219 2.94 0.50 -2.77
CA GLN A 219 2.36 -0.46 -1.83
C GLN A 219 1.72 0.23 -0.63
N TRP A 220 2.32 1.31 -0.10
CA TRP A 220 1.71 2.13 0.95
C TRP A 220 0.39 2.76 0.51
N LEU A 221 0.35 3.39 -0.68
CA LEU A 221 -0.89 3.96 -1.22
C LEU A 221 -1.98 2.89 -1.36
N LYS A 222 -1.60 1.67 -1.75
CA LYS A 222 -2.56 0.56 -1.85
C LYS A 222 -3.09 0.11 -0.50
N ILE A 223 -2.24 0.06 0.54
CA ILE A 223 -2.69 -0.24 1.91
C ILE A 223 -3.67 0.83 2.40
N ASP A 224 -3.38 2.11 2.20
CA ASP A 224 -4.28 3.19 2.63
C ASP A 224 -5.66 3.08 1.98
N GLU A 225 -5.71 2.78 0.67
CA GLU A 225 -6.96 2.51 -0.05
C GLU A 225 -7.74 1.34 0.59
N LEU A 226 -7.06 0.23 0.91
CA LEU A 226 -7.68 -0.94 1.52
C LEU A 226 -8.16 -0.70 2.96
N ILE A 227 -7.45 0.13 3.73
CA ILE A 227 -7.88 0.53 5.08
C ILE A 227 -9.16 1.35 5.01
N GLU A 228 -9.25 2.28 4.06
CA GLU A 228 -10.46 3.07 3.86
C GLU A 228 -11.61 2.20 3.34
N GLN A 229 -11.36 1.24 2.44
CA GLN A 229 -12.37 0.25 2.03
C GLN A 229 -12.86 -0.59 3.21
N GLU A 230 -11.97 -1.06 4.09
CA GLU A 230 -12.36 -1.78 5.31
C GLU A 230 -13.23 -0.90 6.22
N ARG A 231 -12.87 0.37 6.39
CA ARG A 231 -13.67 1.33 7.16
C ARG A 231 -15.07 1.50 6.57
N GLN A 232 -15.19 1.65 5.26
CA GLN A 232 -16.48 1.77 4.57
C GLN A 232 -17.33 0.51 4.72
N ILE A 233 -16.75 -0.69 4.60
CA ILE A 233 -17.47 -1.96 4.83
C ILE A 233 -17.98 -2.01 6.27
N ARG A 234 -17.14 -1.69 7.26
CA ARG A 234 -17.54 -1.68 8.69
C ARG A 234 -18.62 -0.65 8.98
N GLN A 235 -18.57 0.51 8.35
CA GLN A 235 -19.62 1.51 8.45
C GLN A 235 -20.94 0.98 7.86
N ARG A 236 -20.91 0.40 6.65
CA ARG A 236 -22.07 -0.25 6.02
C ARG A 236 -22.66 -1.37 6.87
N MET A 237 -21.86 -2.09 7.66
CA MET A 237 -22.34 -3.10 8.61
C MET A 237 -22.99 -2.45 9.85
N THR A 238 -22.34 -1.43 10.41
CA THR A 238 -22.85 -0.69 11.59
C THR A 238 -24.15 0.04 11.28
N ASP A 239 -24.27 0.66 10.10
CA ASP A 239 -25.46 1.39 9.68
C ASP A 239 -26.69 0.48 9.60
N ARG A 240 -26.51 -0.80 9.25
CA ARG A 240 -27.57 -1.82 9.24
C ARG A 240 -27.96 -2.29 10.65
N ALA A 241 -26.97 -2.39 11.54
CA ALA A 241 -27.17 -2.75 12.95
C ALA A 241 -27.59 -1.56 13.84
N GLY A 242 -27.73 -0.36 13.27
CA GLY A 242 -28.05 0.86 14.00
C GLY A 242 -29.47 0.85 14.57
N VAL A 243 -29.66 1.47 15.74
CA VAL A 243 -30.96 1.60 16.43
C VAL A 243 -32.05 2.15 15.49
N LEU A 244 -31.73 3.18 14.70
CA LEU A 244 -32.65 3.75 13.71
C LEU A 244 -33.00 2.76 12.60
N ALA A 245 -32.03 2.01 12.08
CA ALA A 245 -32.28 1.01 11.04
C ALA A 245 -33.16 -0.13 11.58
N LEU A 246 -32.87 -0.64 12.78
CA LEU A 246 -33.66 -1.67 13.46
C LEU A 246 -35.08 -1.22 13.80
N MET A 247 -35.29 0.07 14.09
CA MET A 247 -36.63 0.61 14.37
C MET A 247 -37.43 0.95 13.10
N LEU A 248 -36.78 1.39 12.02
CA LEU A 248 -37.46 1.86 10.80
C LEU A 248 -37.63 0.77 9.74
N HIS A 249 -36.77 -0.24 9.71
CA HIS A 249 -36.76 -1.28 8.69
C HIS A 249 -36.97 -2.65 9.33
N SER A 250 -38.23 -3.04 9.52
CA SER A 250 -38.56 -4.43 9.82
C SER A 250 -38.80 -5.19 8.52
N THR A 251 -37.95 -6.17 8.23
CA THR A 251 -38.24 -7.14 7.17
C THR A 251 -38.82 -8.39 7.82
N TYR A 252 -40.00 -8.79 7.36
CA TYR A 252 -40.69 -9.96 7.87
C TYR A 252 -40.12 -11.20 7.18
N ASN A 253 -39.49 -12.10 7.92
CA ASN A 253 -38.87 -13.29 7.35
C ASN A 253 -39.83 -14.49 7.51
N HIS A 254 -40.53 -14.85 6.42
CA HIS A 254 -41.59 -15.87 6.43
C HIS A 254 -41.05 -17.27 6.77
N GLU A 255 -39.84 -17.62 6.31
CA GLU A 255 -39.22 -18.93 6.53
C GLU A 255 -38.91 -19.18 8.02
N LEU A 256 -38.35 -18.18 8.71
CA LEU A 256 -38.03 -18.27 10.15
C LEU A 256 -39.27 -18.37 11.04
N MET A 257 -40.36 -17.72 10.64
CA MET A 257 -41.65 -17.84 11.32
C MET A 257 -42.26 -19.23 11.13
N GLU A 258 -42.09 -19.82 9.95
CA GLU A 258 -42.56 -21.17 9.64
C GLU A 258 -41.78 -22.21 10.44
N GLU A 259 -40.45 -22.06 10.57
CA GLU A 259 -39.61 -22.88 11.46
C GLU A 259 -39.97 -22.71 12.95
N MET A 260 -40.21 -21.48 13.42
CA MET A 260 -40.63 -21.24 14.80
C MET A 260 -42.03 -21.81 15.09
N ALA A 261 -42.96 -21.71 14.14
CA ALA A 261 -44.29 -22.30 14.26
C ALA A 261 -44.24 -23.84 14.24
N ALA A 262 -43.37 -24.43 13.40
CA ALA A 262 -43.11 -25.85 13.37
C ALA A 262 -42.50 -26.35 14.71
N ASN A 263 -41.51 -25.64 15.25
CA ASN A 263 -40.88 -25.99 16.53
C ASN A 263 -41.83 -25.82 17.73
N ASN A 264 -42.66 -24.78 17.73
CA ASN A 264 -43.66 -24.56 18.79
C ASN A 264 -44.80 -25.59 18.73
N SER A 265 -45.22 -26.02 17.54
CA SER A 265 -46.22 -27.10 17.40
C SER A 265 -45.65 -28.47 17.79
N ALA A 266 -44.37 -28.74 17.47
CA ALA A 266 -43.68 -29.95 17.92
C ALA A 266 -43.57 -30.02 19.45
N THR A 267 -43.14 -28.94 20.10
CA THR A 267 -43.04 -28.88 21.59
C THR A 267 -44.42 -28.92 22.28
N GLN A 268 -45.46 -28.35 21.70
CA GLN A 268 -46.83 -28.51 22.21
C GLN A 268 -47.36 -29.94 22.05
N SER A 269 -47.00 -30.62 20.96
CA SER A 269 -47.37 -32.04 20.75
C SER A 269 -46.65 -32.98 21.73
N GLU A 270 -45.39 -32.70 22.06
CA GLU A 270 -44.64 -33.46 23.06
C GLU A 270 -45.13 -33.20 24.49
N ALA A 271 -45.46 -31.95 24.83
CA ALA A 271 -46.02 -31.60 26.14
C ALA A 271 -47.42 -32.19 26.36
N SER A 272 -48.26 -32.20 25.33
CA SER A 272 -49.58 -32.84 25.38
C SER A 272 -49.49 -34.38 25.46
N ALA A 273 -48.55 -35.00 24.75
CA ALA A 273 -48.27 -36.43 24.87
C ALA A 273 -47.74 -36.84 26.26
N ALA A 274 -46.95 -35.98 26.92
CA ALA A 274 -46.48 -36.20 28.29
C ALA A 274 -47.61 -36.10 29.32
N LEU A 275 -48.57 -35.18 29.13
CA LEU A 275 -49.75 -35.04 29.99
C LEU A 275 -50.74 -36.20 29.86
N THR A 276 -50.89 -36.77 28.65
CA THR A 276 -51.75 -37.96 28.44
C THR A 276 -51.12 -39.24 28.99
N ASN A 277 -49.80 -39.37 28.99
CA ASN A 277 -49.13 -40.53 29.58
C ASN A 277 -49.08 -40.47 31.11
N GLY A 278 -49.04 -39.28 31.71
CA GLY A 278 -49.05 -39.09 33.17
C GLY A 278 -50.41 -39.34 33.85
N SER A 279 -51.51 -39.39 33.09
CA SER A 279 -52.87 -39.63 33.62
C SER A 279 -53.33 -41.10 33.52
N SER A 280 -52.45 -42.00 33.09
CA SER A 280 -52.70 -43.45 32.99
C SER A 280 -52.07 -44.29 34.11
N VAL A 281 -51.42 -43.64 35.10
CA VAL A 281 -50.80 -44.30 36.26
C VAL A 281 -51.38 -43.71 37.54
N SER A 282 -52.62 -44.07 37.85
CA SER A 282 -53.25 -43.94 39.17
C SER A 282 -54.30 -45.03 39.34
#